data_AF-A0A420P6Y7-F1
#
_entry.id   AF-A0A420P6Y7-F1
#
_cell.length_a   1.000
_cell.length_b   1.000
_cell.length_c   1.000
_cell.angle_alpha   90.00
_cell.angle_beta   90.00
_cell.angle_gamma   90.00
#
_symmetry.space_group_name_H-M   'P 1'
#
loop_
_entity.id
_entity.type
_entity.pdbx_description
1 polymer ?
#
loop_
_entity_poly.entity_id
_entity_poly.type
_entity_poly.pdbx_seq_one_letter_code
_entity_poly.pdbx_strand_id
1 'polypeptide(L)'
;MTLLVSLLVSWLALVSGQTISYGLSTYTNPTLSGWNSDPSCVFVAEWDSTFFCSTPSFMAYPGLPVYASKDLINWRHIGNALV
;
A
#
# COMPACT_ATOMS: atom_id res chain seq x y z
N MET A 1 -35.53 -39.47 -8.78
CA MET A 1 -35.12 -38.26 -9.55
C MET A 1 -34.83 -37.07 -8.64
N THR A 2 -35.69 -36.71 -7.68
CA THR A 2 -35.48 -35.57 -6.77
C THR A 2 -34.24 -35.68 -5.86
N LEU A 3 -33.97 -36.88 -5.31
CA LEU A 3 -32.81 -37.16 -4.45
C LEU A 3 -31.45 -37.02 -5.17
N LEU A 4 -31.39 -37.41 -6.45
CA LEU A 4 -30.17 -37.28 -7.25
C LEU A 4 -29.87 -35.82 -7.58
N VAL A 5 -30.91 -35.03 -7.84
CA VAL A 5 -30.79 -33.60 -8.12
C VAL A 5 -30.34 -32.84 -6.88
N SER A 6 -30.89 -33.13 -5.70
CA SER A 6 -30.48 -32.48 -4.46
C SER A 6 -29.05 -32.85 -4.02
N LEU A 7 -28.62 -34.09 -4.27
CA LEU A 7 -27.22 -34.50 -4.05
C LEU A 7 -26.26 -33.77 -4.99
N LEU A 8 -26.62 -33.61 -6.27
CA LEU A 8 -25.81 -32.88 -7.26
C LEU A 8 -25.66 -31.39 -6.92
N VAL A 9 -26.74 -30.75 -6.49
CA VAL A 9 -26.74 -29.34 -6.04
C VAL A 9 -25.89 -29.16 -4.79
N SER A 10 -25.97 -30.10 -3.84
CA SER A 10 -25.15 -30.07 -2.62
C SER A 10 -23.66 -30.28 -2.93
N TRP A 11 -23.34 -31.13 -3.90
CA TRP A 11 -21.96 -31.37 -4.36
C TRP A 11 -21.37 -30.13 -5.05
N LEU A 12 -22.16 -29.46 -5.90
CA LEU A 12 -21.76 -28.22 -6.56
C LEU A 12 -21.50 -27.09 -5.54
N ALA A 13 -22.31 -26.98 -4.49
CA ALA A 13 -22.13 -25.98 -3.43
C ALA A 13 -20.87 -26.23 -2.57
N LEU A 14 -20.49 -27.50 -2.36
CA LEU A 14 -19.25 -27.88 -1.66
C LEU A 14 -17.99 -27.63 -2.52
N VAL A 15 -18.11 -27.76 -3.85
CA VAL A 15 -17.02 -27.46 -4.79
C VAL A 15 -16.84 -25.94 -4.97
N SER A 16 -17.89 -25.15 -4.82
CA SER A 16 -17.84 -23.68 -4.91
C SER A 16 -17.39 -23.00 -3.60
N GLY A 17 -16.44 -23.59 -2.87
CA GLY A 17 -15.82 -22.97 -1.69
C GLY A 17 -15.08 -21.68 -2.08
N GLN A 18 -15.83 -20.60 -2.31
CA GLN A 18 -15.29 -19.29 -2.60
C GLN A 18 -14.85 -18.67 -1.28
N THR A 19 -13.55 -18.71 -1.04
CA THR A 19 -12.94 -17.82 -0.05
C THR A 19 -13.08 -16.41 -0.59
N ILE A 20 -13.89 -15.58 0.08
CA ILE A 20 -13.88 -14.14 -0.16
C ILE A 20 -12.51 -13.65 0.31
N SER A 21 -11.56 -13.53 -0.63
CA SER A 21 -10.38 -12.71 -0.43
C SER A 21 -10.88 -11.28 -0.44
N TYR A 22 -11.23 -10.75 0.74
CA TYR A 22 -11.12 -9.31 0.97
C TYR A 22 -9.71 -8.96 0.49
N GLY A 23 -9.56 -7.97 -0.39
CA GLY A 23 -8.26 -7.55 -0.92
C GLY A 23 -7.35 -7.01 0.18
N LEU A 24 -6.94 -7.89 1.09
CA LEU A 24 -6.13 -7.63 2.25
C LEU A 24 -4.70 -7.53 1.73
N SER A 25 -4.35 -6.34 1.24
CA SER A 25 -2.98 -6.01 0.88
C SER A 25 -2.17 -6.01 2.17
N THR A 26 -1.26 -6.97 2.29
CA THR A 26 -0.29 -7.00 3.38
C THR A 26 0.94 -6.19 2.96
N TYR A 27 1.64 -5.63 3.95
CA TYR A 27 2.94 -4.99 3.74
C TYR A 27 3.86 -5.38 4.90
N THR A 28 5.16 -5.23 4.68
CA THR A 28 6.18 -5.49 5.70
C THR A 28 6.82 -4.17 6.08
N ASN A 29 6.91 -3.90 7.38
CA ASN A 29 7.63 -2.75 7.88
C ASN A 29 9.16 -2.96 7.84
N PRO A 30 9.94 -1.86 7.72
CA PRO A 30 9.49 -0.48 7.48
C PRO A 30 9.15 -0.22 6.01
N THR A 31 8.10 0.55 5.73
CA THR A 31 7.73 0.91 4.34
C THR A 31 8.68 1.92 3.71
N LEU A 32 9.19 2.87 4.51
CA LEU A 32 10.27 3.77 4.12
C LEU A 32 11.53 3.40 4.91
N SER A 33 12.38 2.57 4.31
CA SER A 33 13.60 2.05 4.94
C SER A 33 14.79 3.04 4.83
N GLY A 34 15.88 2.75 5.55
CA GLY A 34 17.10 3.55 5.53
C GLY A 34 17.11 4.70 6.54
N TRP A 35 17.90 5.74 6.27
CA TRP A 35 18.06 6.92 7.14
C TRP A 35 16.94 7.94 6.91
N ASN A 36 15.72 7.53 7.25
CA ASN A 36 14.49 8.30 7.09
C ASN A 36 13.81 8.49 8.45
N SER A 37 14.53 9.10 9.39
CA SER A 37 14.02 9.46 10.71
C SER A 37 12.86 10.47 10.58
N ASP A 38 11.97 10.52 11.56
CA ASP A 38 10.98 11.59 11.72
C ASP A 38 10.21 12.01 10.43
N PRO A 39 9.64 11.06 9.66
CA PRO A 39 8.92 11.41 8.45
C PRO A 39 7.68 12.24 8.76
N SER A 40 7.54 13.38 8.09
CA SER A 40 6.32 14.19 8.09
C SER A 40 5.63 14.08 6.74
N CYS A 41 4.33 13.72 6.74
CA CYS A 41 3.62 13.30 5.56
C CYS A 41 2.28 14.04 5.37
N VAL A 42 1.87 14.24 4.12
CA VAL A 42 0.59 14.83 3.73
C VAL A 42 0.02 14.12 2.50
N PHE A 43 -1.30 14.02 2.41
CA PHE A 43 -2.01 13.57 1.22
C PHE A 43 -2.48 14.77 0.40
N VAL A 44 -2.26 14.75 -0.92
CA VAL A 44 -2.63 15.82 -1.84
C VAL A 44 -3.44 15.20 -2.99
N ALA A 45 -4.76 15.37 -2.92
CA ALA A 45 -5.70 14.78 -3.88
C ALA A 45 -5.52 15.37 -5.28
N GLU A 46 -5.25 16.67 -5.36
CA GLU A 46 -5.05 17.45 -6.59
C GLU A 46 -3.80 17.01 -7.34
N TRP A 47 -2.84 16.42 -6.63
CA TRP A 47 -1.65 15.80 -7.20
C TRP A 47 -1.90 14.32 -7.45
N ASP A 48 -2.92 14.00 -8.23
CA ASP A 48 -3.24 12.62 -8.64
C ASP A 48 -3.44 11.68 -7.43
N SER A 49 -3.98 12.16 -6.31
CA SER A 49 -4.09 11.38 -5.07
C SER A 49 -2.75 10.84 -4.57
N THR A 50 -1.76 11.72 -4.38
CA THR A 50 -0.40 11.35 -3.95
C THR A 50 -0.15 11.69 -2.48
N PHE A 51 0.50 10.79 -1.78
CA PHE A 51 1.12 11.05 -0.48
C PHE A 51 2.54 11.56 -0.69
N PHE A 52 2.89 12.64 -0.01
CA PHE A 52 4.24 13.16 0.05
C PHE A 52 4.75 13.07 1.48
N CYS A 53 5.99 12.65 1.65
CA CYS A 53 6.69 12.67 2.93
C CYS A 53 8.05 13.33 2.79
N SER A 54 8.48 14.06 3.81
CA SER A 54 9.86 14.54 3.91
C SER A 54 10.49 14.11 5.23
N THR A 55 11.79 13.88 5.21
CA THR A 55 12.60 13.49 6.37
C THR A 55 13.74 14.50 6.57
N PRO A 56 14.15 14.79 7.82
CA PRO A 56 15.29 15.66 8.08
C PRO A 56 16.59 15.02 7.58
N SER A 57 17.39 15.81 6.83
CA SER A 57 18.72 15.42 6.35
C SER A 57 19.86 15.89 7.27
N PHE A 58 19.53 16.58 8.36
CA PHE A 58 20.47 17.23 9.28
C PHE A 58 21.48 18.12 8.54
N MET A 59 22.74 17.72 8.48
CA MET A 59 23.83 18.45 7.82
C MET A 59 24.08 17.98 6.36
N ALA A 60 23.34 17.00 5.86
CA ALA A 60 23.50 16.52 4.49
C ALA A 60 22.83 17.45 3.49
N TYR A 61 23.49 17.63 2.34
CA TYR A 61 23.06 18.48 1.22
C TYR A 61 23.16 17.70 -0.10
N PRO A 62 22.19 17.79 -1.03
CA PRO A 62 20.93 18.53 -0.93
C PRO A 62 20.04 18.02 0.22
N GLY A 63 19.25 18.92 0.81
CA GLY A 63 18.61 18.70 2.10
C GLY A 63 17.09 18.57 2.04
N LEU A 64 16.50 17.98 3.09
CA LEU A 64 15.06 17.67 3.17
C LEU A 64 14.57 16.86 1.95
N PRO A 65 15.01 15.60 1.80
CA PRO A 65 14.50 14.72 0.75
C PRO A 65 12.98 14.61 0.82
N VAL A 66 12.34 14.53 -0.34
CA VAL A 66 10.90 14.41 -0.53
C VAL A 66 10.60 13.12 -1.26
N TYR A 67 9.74 12.30 -0.68
CA TYR A 67 9.29 11.02 -1.20
C TYR A 67 7.81 11.10 -1.59
N ALA A 68 7.44 10.44 -2.67
CA ALA A 68 6.06 10.31 -3.13
C ALA A 68 5.59 8.85 -3.12
N SER A 69 4.33 8.62 -2.78
CA SER A 69 3.68 7.30 -2.80
C SER A 69 2.19 7.42 -3.16
N LYS A 70 1.62 6.35 -3.71
CA LYS A 70 0.17 6.20 -3.95
C LYS A 70 -0.51 5.29 -2.93
N ASP A 71 0.27 4.50 -2.21
CA ASP A 71 -0.21 3.37 -1.41
C ASP A 71 0.39 3.34 0.01
N LEU A 72 1.22 4.33 0.38
CA LEU A 72 1.99 4.41 1.63
C LEU A 72 2.99 3.26 1.86
N ILE A 73 3.16 2.38 0.87
CA ILE A 73 4.02 1.20 0.92
C ILE A 73 5.23 1.41 0.03
N ASN A 74 4.99 1.80 -1.23
CA ASN A 74 6.02 2.01 -2.24
C ASN A 74 6.34 3.50 -2.33
N TRP A 75 7.58 3.86 -1.99
CA TRP A 75 8.06 5.24 -1.95
C TRP A 75 9.08 5.49 -3.04
N ARG A 76 8.95 6.63 -3.72
CA ARG A 76 9.95 7.12 -4.68
C ARG A 76 10.48 8.47 -4.21
N HIS A 77 11.80 8.60 -4.10
CA HIS A 77 12.44 9.90 -3.90
C HIS A 77 12.25 10.76 -5.16
N ILE A 78 11.64 11.94 -5.02
CA ILE A 78 11.30 12.84 -6.14
C ILE A 78 12.15 14.11 -6.18
N GLY A 79 12.93 14.39 -5.14
CA GLY A 79 13.78 15.56 -5.05
C GLY A 79 14.03 15.99 -3.60
N ASN A 80 14.73 17.10 -3.44
CA ASN A 80 15.05 17.69 -2.14
C ASN A 80 14.41 19.08 -2.06
N ALA A 81 13.88 19.47 -0.91
CA ALA A 81 13.29 20.79 -0.73
C ALA A 81 14.36 21.89 -0.59
N LEU A 82 15.56 21.53 -0.15
CA LEU A 82 16.72 22.42 -0.09
C LEU A 82 17.72 22.02 -1.18
N VAL A 83 17.87 22.89 -2.18
CA VAL A 83 18.70 22.72 -3.38
C VAL A 83 19.77 23.78 -3.54
#